data_AF-A0A6N2N6Y4-F1
#
_entry.id   AF-A0A6N2N6Y4-F1
#
_cell.length_a   1.000
_cell.length_b   1.000
_cell.length_c   1.000
_cell.angle_alpha   90.00
_cell.angle_beta   90.00
_cell.angle_gamma   90.00
#
_symmetry.space_group_name_H-M   'P 1'
#
loop_
_entity.id
_entity.type
_entity.pdbx_description
1 polymer ?
#
loop_
_entity_poly.entity_id
_entity_poly.type
_entity_poly.pdbx_seq_one_letter_code
_entity_poly.pdbx_strand_id
1 'polypeptide(L)'
;MQDCGYKIDELKSFSAEILDKFIHVVEINTRDPLVSVRITASWALANICDSLRHCIDEFPLKKYTGSNTNPQLVASLTECALRLTEDGDKIKSNAVRALGNLSRFVKYTNSSGSSGVHDKPMGYLDSSSNNIEMLSERSSLQHAPNYRHPTSLGDSHLLERMVQTFLSCVTTGNVKVQWNVCHALSNLFLNETLRVQDMDWAPSVFSVLLLLLRDSSNFKIRIQAAAALAVPASAFDYGNSFSDVVQGLEHILENLGSDQISAPSNFKYRVALEKQVTATMLHVLGLASSTDHHPLKDFLVKKAPFLEEWFKGLCSSSLGETSSQSEAGSSIGDQKKLMISKAIQSLIQVYEIRNHQPIVQKFKKLSNSIQL
;
A
#
# COMPACT_ATOMS: atom_id res chain seq x y z
N MET A 1 0.92 -41.77 14.38
CA MET A 1 1.35 -40.43 13.91
C MET A 1 1.28 -40.25 12.40
N GLN A 2 1.50 -41.29 11.57
CA GLN A 2 1.33 -41.21 10.10
C GLN A 2 -0.11 -40.95 9.63
N ASP A 3 -1.11 -41.52 10.29
CA ASP A 3 -2.52 -41.48 9.86
C ASP A 3 -3.21 -40.10 9.97
N CYS A 4 -2.66 -39.21 10.80
CA CYS A 4 -3.17 -37.84 10.96
C CYS A 4 -2.63 -36.89 9.87
N GLY A 5 -1.43 -37.16 9.33
CA GLY A 5 -0.83 -36.36 8.25
C GLY A 5 -1.58 -36.51 6.93
N TYR A 6 -1.96 -37.73 6.57
CA TYR A 6 -2.70 -38.03 5.33
C TYR A 6 -4.07 -37.32 5.28
N LYS A 7 -4.84 -37.37 6.38
CA LYS A 7 -6.14 -36.67 6.46
C LYS A 7 -6.02 -35.15 6.33
N ILE A 8 -4.94 -34.57 6.86
CA ILE A 8 -4.69 -33.14 6.76
C ILE A 8 -4.35 -32.73 5.33
N ASP A 9 -3.58 -33.53 4.60
CA ASP A 9 -3.20 -33.22 3.21
C ASP A 9 -4.35 -33.47 2.23
N GLU A 10 -5.22 -34.45 2.49
CA GLU A 10 -6.44 -34.69 1.73
C GLU A 10 -7.45 -33.53 1.90
N LEU A 11 -7.62 -33.02 3.13
CA LEU A 11 -8.43 -31.82 3.40
C LEU A 11 -7.88 -30.55 2.71
N LYS A 12 -6.56 -30.39 2.63
CA LYS A 12 -5.94 -29.27 1.88
C LYS A 12 -6.17 -29.40 0.38
N SER A 13 -6.01 -30.59 -0.17
CA SER A 13 -6.24 -30.87 -1.60
C SER A 13 -7.70 -30.59 -1.98
N PHE A 14 -8.64 -31.04 -1.16
CA PHE A 14 -10.08 -30.81 -1.38
C PHE A 14 -10.45 -29.32 -1.30
N SER A 15 -9.87 -28.60 -0.33
CA SER A 15 -10.05 -27.15 -0.19
C SER A 15 -9.52 -26.37 -1.40
N ALA A 16 -8.36 -26.77 -1.94
CA ALA A 16 -7.77 -26.16 -3.12
C ALA A 16 -8.63 -26.39 -4.39
N GLU A 17 -9.17 -27.60 -4.57
CA GLU A 17 -10.06 -27.92 -5.69
C GLU A 17 -11.37 -27.12 -5.63
N ILE A 18 -11.93 -26.93 -4.44
CA ILE A 18 -13.12 -26.10 -4.23
C ILE A 18 -12.83 -24.64 -4.60
N LEU A 19 -11.70 -24.10 -4.15
CA LEU A 19 -11.30 -22.73 -4.46
C LEU A 19 -11.14 -22.50 -5.97
N ASP A 20 -10.51 -23.44 -6.68
CA ASP A 20 -10.33 -23.36 -8.13
C ASP A 20 -11.68 -23.36 -8.87
N LYS A 21 -12.62 -24.22 -8.47
CA LYS A 21 -13.99 -24.22 -9.01
C LYS A 21 -14.71 -22.90 -8.78
N PHE A 22 -14.59 -22.32 -7.58
CA PHE A 22 -15.18 -21.00 -7.29
C PHE A 22 -14.57 -19.90 -8.16
N ILE A 23 -13.25 -19.89 -8.30
CA ILE A 23 -12.55 -18.88 -9.10
C ILE A 23 -12.96 -19.01 -10.57
N HIS A 24 -13.04 -20.22 -11.10
CA HIS A 24 -13.49 -20.47 -12.47
C HIS A 24 -14.91 -19.97 -12.71
N VAL A 25 -15.86 -20.29 -11.82
CA VAL A 25 -17.24 -19.82 -11.92
C VAL A 25 -17.31 -18.28 -11.84
N VAL A 26 -16.56 -17.66 -10.94
CA VAL A 26 -16.48 -16.20 -10.84
C VAL A 26 -15.93 -15.61 -12.15
N GLU A 27 -14.82 -16.14 -12.67
CA GLU A 27 -14.18 -15.67 -13.89
C GLU A 27 -15.16 -15.71 -15.10
N ILE A 28 -15.91 -16.80 -15.26
CA ILE A 28 -16.94 -16.90 -16.31
C ILE A 28 -17.99 -15.79 -16.14
N ASN A 29 -18.55 -15.65 -14.95
CA ASN A 29 -19.63 -14.69 -14.68
C ASN A 29 -19.17 -13.22 -14.79
N THR A 30 -17.87 -12.95 -14.67
CA THR A 30 -17.33 -11.60 -14.92
C THR A 30 -17.32 -11.20 -16.40
N ARG A 31 -17.70 -12.11 -17.33
CA ARG A 31 -17.87 -11.84 -18.76
C ARG A 31 -19.34 -11.93 -19.20
N ASP A 32 -20.26 -12.12 -18.27
CA ASP A 32 -21.68 -12.23 -18.58
C ASP A 32 -22.22 -10.95 -19.25
N PRO A 33 -23.10 -11.04 -20.26
CA PRO A 33 -23.68 -9.86 -20.91
C PRO A 33 -24.45 -8.95 -19.93
N LEU A 34 -25.03 -9.50 -18.86
CA LEU A 34 -25.79 -8.74 -17.87
C LEU A 34 -24.88 -8.07 -16.85
N VAL A 35 -24.99 -6.75 -16.76
CA VAL A 35 -24.24 -5.92 -15.79
C VAL A 35 -24.50 -6.37 -14.34
N SER A 36 -25.73 -6.80 -14.02
CA SER A 36 -26.08 -7.29 -12.68
C SER A 36 -25.30 -8.55 -12.28
N VAL A 37 -25.08 -9.47 -13.22
CA VAL A 37 -24.28 -10.68 -13.00
C VAL A 37 -22.81 -10.30 -12.78
N ARG A 38 -22.26 -9.39 -13.62
CA ARG A 38 -20.89 -8.91 -13.47
C ARG A 38 -20.65 -8.13 -12.17
N ILE A 39 -21.64 -7.37 -11.68
CA ILE A 39 -21.58 -6.72 -10.36
C ILE A 39 -21.38 -7.75 -9.25
N THR A 40 -22.19 -8.82 -9.24
CA THR A 40 -22.09 -9.88 -8.24
C THR A 40 -20.78 -10.66 -8.36
N ALA A 41 -20.38 -11.00 -9.59
CA ALA A 41 -19.14 -11.73 -9.85
C ALA A 41 -17.89 -10.92 -9.45
N SER A 42 -17.83 -9.63 -9.80
CA SER A 42 -16.72 -8.76 -9.39
C SER A 42 -16.65 -8.55 -7.87
N TRP A 43 -17.80 -8.51 -7.19
CA TRP A 43 -17.84 -8.46 -5.72
C TRP A 43 -17.27 -9.74 -5.10
N ALA A 44 -17.64 -10.91 -5.62
CA ALA A 44 -17.10 -12.20 -5.20
C ALA A 44 -15.60 -12.30 -5.46
N LEU A 45 -15.13 -11.88 -6.65
CA LEU A 45 -13.70 -11.82 -6.99
C LEU A 45 -12.89 -11.03 -5.97
N ALA A 46 -13.39 -9.85 -5.59
CA ALA A 46 -12.70 -8.99 -4.65
C ALA A 46 -12.67 -9.57 -3.22
N ASN A 47 -13.68 -10.34 -2.83
CA ASN A 47 -13.67 -11.09 -1.56
C ASN A 47 -12.70 -12.27 -1.60
N ILE A 48 -12.64 -13.01 -2.70
CA ILE A 48 -11.64 -14.08 -2.88
C ILE A 48 -10.22 -13.50 -2.71
N CYS A 49 -9.94 -12.36 -3.36
CA CYS A 49 -8.64 -11.70 -3.25
C CYS A 49 -8.34 -11.23 -1.81
N ASP A 50 -9.35 -10.77 -1.07
CA ASP A 50 -9.21 -10.38 0.34
C ASP A 50 -8.93 -11.59 1.26
N SER A 51 -9.66 -12.69 1.06
CA SER A 51 -9.42 -13.94 1.79
C SER A 51 -8.03 -14.49 1.51
N LEU A 52 -7.58 -14.48 0.25
CA LEU A 52 -6.23 -14.89 -0.13
C LEU A 52 -5.16 -14.04 0.57
N ARG A 53 -5.36 -12.72 0.60
CA ARG A 53 -4.48 -11.78 1.32
C ARG A 53 -4.36 -12.15 2.80
N HIS A 54 -5.48 -12.39 3.47
CA HIS A 54 -5.50 -12.81 4.87
C HIS A 54 -4.83 -14.17 5.11
N CYS A 55 -5.06 -15.16 4.24
CA CYS A 55 -4.40 -16.46 4.35
C CYS A 55 -2.87 -16.35 4.24
N ILE A 56 -2.35 -15.37 3.52
CA ILE A 56 -0.91 -15.12 3.39
C ILE A 56 -0.38 -14.35 4.60
N ASP A 57 -1.11 -13.32 5.06
CA ASP A 57 -0.74 -12.48 6.21
C ASP A 57 -0.75 -13.27 7.54
N GLU A 58 -1.71 -14.18 7.77
CA GLU A 58 -1.86 -14.93 9.05
C GLU A 58 -0.94 -16.16 9.19
N PHE A 59 -0.39 -16.68 8.08
CA PHE A 59 0.52 -17.83 8.10
C PHE A 59 1.96 -17.52 7.60
N PRO A 60 2.68 -16.51 8.14
CA PRO A 60 4.07 -16.25 7.76
C PRO A 60 5.03 -17.41 8.09
N LEU A 61 4.66 -18.28 9.04
CA LEU A 61 5.51 -19.33 9.60
C LEU A 61 5.74 -20.53 8.66
N LYS A 62 5.07 -20.58 7.49
CA LYS A 62 5.23 -21.65 6.49
C LYS A 62 6.26 -21.36 5.39
N LYS A 63 7.24 -20.49 5.64
CA LYS A 63 8.42 -20.32 4.75
C LYS A 63 9.22 -21.63 4.52
N TYR A 64 8.98 -22.70 5.27
CA TYR A 64 9.69 -23.98 5.14
C TYR A 64 8.88 -25.16 4.57
N THR A 65 7.59 -25.00 4.23
CA THR A 65 6.82 -26.09 3.59
C THR A 65 5.89 -25.58 2.51
N GLY A 66 6.44 -25.35 1.30
CA GLY A 66 5.78 -25.58 0.00
C GLY A 66 4.45 -24.90 -0.35
N SER A 67 3.84 -24.10 0.53
CA SER A 67 2.57 -23.41 0.26
C SER A 67 2.83 -22.08 -0.47
N ASN A 68 3.50 -22.15 -1.62
CA ASN A 68 3.48 -21.03 -2.56
C ASN A 68 2.05 -20.91 -3.07
N THR A 69 1.41 -19.77 -2.85
CA THR A 69 0.21 -19.41 -3.59
C THR A 69 0.47 -19.64 -5.08
N ASN A 70 -0.42 -20.37 -5.75
CA ASN A 70 -0.24 -20.74 -7.16
C ASN A 70 -0.03 -19.46 -7.99
N PRO A 71 1.17 -19.20 -8.53
CA PRO A 71 1.46 -17.95 -9.24
C PRO A 71 0.55 -17.75 -10.46
N GLN A 72 0.13 -18.85 -11.09
CA GLN A 72 -0.80 -18.83 -12.23
C GLN A 72 -2.19 -18.36 -11.78
N LEU A 73 -2.64 -18.78 -10.59
CA LEU A 73 -3.92 -18.34 -10.04
C LEU A 73 -3.92 -16.83 -9.77
N VAL A 74 -2.84 -16.32 -9.16
CA VAL A 74 -2.67 -14.90 -8.87
C VAL A 74 -2.61 -14.07 -10.15
N ALA A 75 -1.93 -14.57 -11.18
CA ALA A 75 -1.90 -13.93 -12.50
C ALA A 75 -3.30 -13.88 -13.15
N SER A 76 -4.05 -14.99 -13.12
CA SER A 76 -5.41 -15.05 -13.66
C SER A 76 -6.37 -14.12 -12.92
N LEU A 77 -6.30 -14.06 -11.58
CA LEU A 77 -7.10 -13.13 -10.77
C LEU A 77 -6.76 -11.68 -11.08
N THR A 78 -5.46 -11.36 -11.22
CA THR A 78 -4.98 -10.03 -11.60
C THR A 78 -5.51 -9.62 -12.97
N GLU A 79 -5.37 -10.48 -13.99
CA GLU A 79 -5.84 -10.18 -15.35
C GLU A 79 -7.36 -10.02 -15.39
N CYS A 80 -8.09 -10.86 -14.65
CA CYS A 80 -9.54 -10.75 -14.53
C CYS A 80 -9.95 -9.40 -13.92
N ALA A 81 -9.28 -8.98 -12.84
CA ALA A 81 -9.55 -7.71 -12.19
C ALA A 81 -9.14 -6.51 -13.05
N LEU A 82 -7.99 -6.55 -13.74
CA LEU A 82 -7.56 -5.51 -14.70
C LEU A 82 -8.58 -5.33 -15.83
N ARG A 83 -9.14 -6.40 -16.38
CA ARG A 83 -10.20 -6.27 -17.40
C ARG A 83 -11.46 -5.61 -16.83
N LEU A 84 -11.83 -5.90 -15.59
CA LEU A 84 -13.03 -5.38 -14.96
C LEU A 84 -12.93 -3.89 -14.58
N THR A 85 -11.73 -3.30 -14.56
CA THR A 85 -11.59 -1.85 -14.33
C THR A 85 -12.08 -1.01 -15.52
N GLU A 86 -12.22 -1.61 -16.70
CA GLU A 86 -12.75 -0.96 -17.90
C GLU A 86 -14.30 -0.95 -17.94
N ASP A 87 -14.97 -1.57 -16.96
CA ASP A 87 -16.42 -1.61 -16.87
C ASP A 87 -16.99 -0.38 -16.11
N GLY A 88 -18.30 -0.34 -15.93
CA GLY A 88 -18.97 0.71 -15.16
C GLY A 88 -18.54 0.75 -13.70
N ASP A 89 -18.68 1.92 -13.06
CA ASP A 89 -18.07 2.20 -11.75
C ASP A 89 -18.47 1.25 -10.61
N LYS A 90 -19.63 0.61 -10.69
CA LYS A 90 -20.03 -0.42 -9.70
C LYS A 90 -19.10 -1.63 -9.73
N ILE A 91 -18.72 -2.06 -10.93
CA ILE A 91 -17.83 -3.20 -11.19
C ILE A 91 -16.38 -2.76 -11.02
N LYS A 92 -15.99 -1.63 -11.64
CA LYS A 92 -14.66 -1.03 -11.50
C LYS A 92 -14.25 -0.82 -10.05
N SER A 93 -15.16 -0.35 -9.20
CA SER A 93 -14.91 -0.22 -7.75
C SER A 93 -14.52 -1.57 -7.13
N ASN A 94 -15.24 -2.66 -7.42
CA ASN A 94 -14.88 -3.98 -6.90
C ASN A 94 -13.55 -4.47 -7.49
N ALA A 95 -13.32 -4.25 -8.79
CA ALA A 95 -12.09 -4.62 -9.47
C ALA A 95 -10.85 -3.95 -8.86
N VAL A 96 -10.89 -2.63 -8.61
CA VAL A 96 -9.82 -1.91 -7.92
C VAL A 96 -9.57 -2.48 -6.52
N ARG A 97 -10.63 -2.85 -5.78
CA ARG A 97 -10.47 -3.50 -4.46
C ARG A 97 -9.77 -4.85 -4.59
N ALA A 98 -10.11 -5.65 -5.59
CA ALA A 98 -9.44 -6.92 -5.86
C ALA A 98 -7.95 -6.71 -6.17
N LEU A 99 -7.62 -5.79 -7.10
CA LEU A 99 -6.25 -5.43 -7.45
C LEU A 99 -5.46 -4.93 -6.24
N GLY A 100 -6.08 -4.09 -5.40
CA GLY A 100 -5.46 -3.62 -4.16
C GLY A 100 -5.18 -4.73 -3.16
N ASN A 101 -6.02 -5.75 -3.06
CA ASN A 101 -5.74 -6.89 -2.18
C ASN A 101 -4.61 -7.77 -2.72
N LEU A 102 -4.59 -8.01 -4.03
CA LEU A 102 -3.52 -8.74 -4.71
C LEU A 102 -2.17 -8.00 -4.58
N SER A 103 -2.18 -6.68 -4.78
CA SER A 103 -0.96 -5.86 -4.79
C SER A 103 -0.18 -5.89 -3.47
N ARG A 104 -0.81 -6.27 -2.35
CA ARG A 104 -0.16 -6.41 -1.05
C ARG A 104 0.84 -7.56 -0.97
N PHE A 105 0.61 -8.65 -1.70
CA PHE A 105 1.37 -9.90 -1.54
C PHE A 105 1.96 -10.47 -2.83
N VAL A 106 1.53 -9.99 -4.00
CA VAL A 106 2.13 -10.38 -5.28
C VAL A 106 3.61 -10.02 -5.24
N LYS A 107 4.47 -10.98 -5.57
CA LYS A 107 5.92 -10.73 -5.67
C LYS A 107 6.23 -10.05 -6.99
N TYR A 108 6.92 -8.92 -6.94
CA TYR A 108 7.39 -8.23 -8.13
C TYR A 108 8.90 -8.43 -8.24
N THR A 109 9.35 -9.21 -9.22
CA THR A 109 10.79 -9.36 -9.48
C THR A 109 11.28 -8.15 -10.25
N ASN A 110 12.07 -7.28 -9.60
CA ASN A 110 12.77 -6.19 -10.26
C ASN A 110 13.76 -6.79 -11.26
N SER A 111 13.47 -6.72 -12.55
CA SER A 111 14.44 -6.99 -13.61
C SER A 111 15.33 -5.77 -13.85
N SER A 112 15.81 -5.13 -12.78
CA SER A 112 16.92 -4.19 -12.88
C SER A 112 18.23 -4.98 -12.77
N GLY A 113 18.54 -5.71 -13.84
CA GLY A 113 19.83 -6.33 -14.04
C GLY A 113 20.91 -5.25 -14.07
N SER A 114 21.65 -5.12 -12.98
CA SER A 114 22.96 -4.49 -12.96
C SER A 114 23.82 -5.14 -14.05
N SER A 115 24.12 -4.34 -15.08
CA SER A 115 25.23 -4.59 -15.97
C SER A 115 26.50 -4.42 -15.14
N GLY A 116 27.13 -5.53 -14.74
CA GLY A 116 28.29 -5.51 -13.85
C GLY A 116 29.18 -6.71 -14.06
N VAL A 117 30.08 -6.56 -15.04
CA VAL A 117 31.46 -7.08 -15.08
C VAL A 117 31.66 -8.61 -15.02
N HIS A 118 32.23 -9.10 -16.12
CA HIS A 118 32.96 -10.36 -16.23
C HIS A 118 33.72 -10.74 -14.96
N ASP A 119 33.46 -11.93 -14.43
CA ASP A 119 34.53 -12.78 -13.96
C ASP A 119 34.14 -14.27 -14.10
N LYS A 120 34.82 -14.95 -15.02
CA LYS A 120 34.85 -16.41 -15.08
C LYS A 120 35.75 -16.90 -13.94
N PRO A 121 35.48 -18.10 -13.40
CA PRO A 121 36.57 -19.06 -13.36
C PRO A 121 36.23 -20.36 -14.10
N MET A 122 37.27 -20.82 -14.79
CA MET A 122 37.44 -22.07 -15.52
C MET A 122 37.26 -23.29 -14.60
N GLY A 123 36.57 -24.33 -15.10
CA GLY A 123 36.51 -25.66 -14.49
C GLY A 123 36.05 -26.70 -15.52
N TYR A 124 36.88 -27.72 -15.73
CA TYR A 124 36.94 -28.66 -16.86
C TYR A 124 35.91 -29.81 -16.84
N LEU A 125 35.62 -30.34 -18.05
CA LEU A 125 35.15 -31.70 -18.43
C LEU A 125 33.78 -32.17 -17.87
N ASP A 126 32.87 -32.81 -18.62
CA ASP A 126 33.06 -33.87 -19.61
C ASP A 126 31.87 -33.99 -20.59
N SER A 127 32.13 -34.60 -21.75
CA SER A 127 31.22 -34.83 -22.88
C SER A 127 30.67 -36.26 -22.86
N SER A 128 29.36 -36.46 -23.09
CA SER A 128 28.79 -37.64 -23.79
C SER A 128 27.25 -37.57 -23.71
N SER A 129 26.56 -37.32 -24.82
CA SER A 129 25.98 -38.31 -25.75
C SER A 129 24.52 -38.66 -25.44
N ASN A 130 23.65 -38.21 -26.35
CA ASN A 130 22.50 -38.87 -26.97
C ASN A 130 21.68 -39.89 -26.14
N ASN A 131 20.36 -39.69 -26.07
CA ASN A 131 19.45 -40.49 -26.90
C ASN A 131 18.04 -39.92 -26.92
N ILE A 132 17.54 -39.73 -28.14
CA ILE A 132 16.14 -39.61 -28.50
C ILE A 132 15.56 -41.02 -28.38
N GLU A 133 14.49 -41.18 -27.59
CA GLU A 133 13.61 -42.34 -27.76
C GLU A 133 12.16 -41.87 -27.84
N MET A 134 11.64 -42.02 -29.04
CA MET A 134 10.27 -41.78 -29.47
C MET A 134 9.51 -43.08 -29.31
N LEU A 135 8.50 -43.12 -28.45
CA LEU A 135 7.46 -44.15 -28.51
C LEU A 135 6.07 -43.53 -28.38
N SER A 136 5.19 -44.10 -29.18
CA SER A 136 3.96 -43.57 -29.73
C SER A 136 2.72 -44.08 -28.99
N GLU A 137 1.73 -43.17 -28.91
CA GLU A 137 0.29 -43.39 -29.12
C GLU A 137 -0.66 -44.08 -28.12
N ARG A 138 -1.83 -43.41 -28.04
CA ARG A 138 -3.20 -43.77 -27.55
C ARG A 138 -3.46 -43.45 -26.06
N SER A 139 -4.51 -42.73 -25.66
CA SER A 139 -5.81 -42.46 -26.28
C SER A 139 -6.53 -41.24 -25.65
N SER A 140 -7.14 -40.43 -26.51
CA SER A 140 -8.51 -39.87 -26.42
C SER A 140 -9.08 -39.41 -25.07
N LEU A 141 -9.17 -38.09 -24.88
CA LEU A 141 -10.38 -37.35 -24.45
C LEU A 141 -10.15 -35.83 -24.66
N GLN A 142 -10.77 -35.29 -25.71
CA GLN A 142 -10.97 -33.86 -26.01
C GLN A 142 -12.11 -33.37 -25.07
N HIS A 143 -12.16 -32.18 -24.46
CA HIS A 143 -11.73 -30.83 -24.83
C HIS A 143 -11.43 -30.02 -23.55
N ALA A 144 -10.29 -29.34 -23.50
CA ALA A 144 -10.06 -28.20 -22.62
C ALA A 144 -9.72 -26.98 -23.50
N PRO A 145 -10.22 -25.76 -23.19
CA PRO A 145 -9.94 -24.60 -24.01
C PRO A 145 -8.45 -24.26 -23.89
N ASN A 146 -7.78 -24.16 -25.04
CA ASN A 146 -6.40 -23.71 -25.17
C ASN A 146 -6.27 -22.27 -24.67
N TYR A 147 -5.98 -22.10 -23.37
CA TYR A 147 -5.39 -20.87 -22.87
C TYR A 147 -3.97 -20.79 -23.42
N ARG A 148 -3.76 -19.99 -24.47
CA ARG A 148 -2.42 -19.62 -24.92
C ARG A 148 -1.75 -18.84 -23.79
N HIS A 149 -0.76 -19.46 -23.16
CA HIS A 149 0.11 -18.80 -22.18
C HIS A 149 1.19 -17.98 -22.88
N PRO A 150 1.42 -16.72 -22.46
CA PRO A 150 2.74 -16.12 -22.54
C PRO A 150 3.58 -16.68 -21.38
N THR A 151 4.57 -17.48 -21.73
CA THR A 151 5.62 -17.95 -20.83
C THR A 151 6.57 -16.81 -20.46
N SER A 152 6.84 -16.64 -19.15
CA SER A 152 8.08 -16.05 -18.60
C SER A 152 8.46 -14.60 -18.97
N LEU A 153 7.49 -13.68 -19.07
CA LEU A 153 7.74 -12.23 -19.31
C LEU A 153 7.02 -11.31 -18.27
N GLY A 154 6.65 -11.85 -17.10
CA GLY A 154 5.34 -11.54 -16.50
C GLY A 154 5.22 -10.47 -15.40
N ASP A 155 6.20 -10.25 -14.53
CA ASP A 155 5.88 -9.63 -13.22
C ASP A 155 6.01 -8.10 -13.19
N SER A 156 7.02 -7.52 -13.84
CA SER A 156 7.23 -6.06 -13.88
C SER A 156 6.14 -5.34 -14.67
N HIS A 157 5.71 -5.93 -15.80
CA HIS A 157 4.65 -5.36 -16.64
C HIS A 157 3.28 -5.44 -15.96
N LEU A 158 3.03 -6.46 -15.12
CA LEU A 158 1.80 -6.55 -14.34
C LEU A 158 1.70 -5.44 -13.29
N LEU A 159 2.78 -5.17 -12.56
CA LEU A 159 2.83 -4.07 -11.60
C LEU A 159 2.55 -2.73 -12.28
N GLU A 160 3.24 -2.47 -13.39
CA GLU A 160 3.06 -1.22 -14.14
C GLU A 160 1.61 -1.07 -14.62
N ARG A 161 1.02 -2.12 -15.19
CA ARG A 161 -0.40 -2.13 -15.57
C ARG A 161 -1.32 -1.84 -14.38
N MET A 162 -1.10 -2.48 -13.24
CA MET A 162 -1.89 -2.23 -12.03
C MET A 162 -1.82 -0.77 -11.59
N VAL A 163 -0.62 -0.19 -11.55
CA VAL A 163 -0.42 1.22 -11.16
C VAL A 163 -1.07 2.17 -12.17
N GLN A 164 -0.88 1.94 -13.47
CA GLN A 164 -1.53 2.76 -14.51
C GLN A 164 -3.05 2.66 -14.42
N THR A 165 -3.59 1.46 -14.16
CA THR A 165 -5.01 1.27 -13.89
C THR A 165 -5.48 2.04 -12.65
N PHE A 166 -4.70 2.06 -11.57
CA PHE A 166 -5.03 2.89 -10.39
C PHE A 166 -5.05 4.38 -10.73
N LEU A 167 -4.04 4.88 -11.44
CA LEU A 167 -3.95 6.29 -11.87
C LEU A 167 -5.09 6.68 -12.82
N SER A 168 -5.50 5.78 -13.72
CA SER A 168 -6.66 5.98 -14.58
C SER A 168 -7.99 5.95 -13.81
N CYS A 169 -8.16 4.97 -12.91
CA CYS A 169 -9.39 4.81 -12.14
C CYS A 169 -9.64 5.97 -11.18
N VAL A 170 -8.59 6.58 -10.62
CA VAL A 170 -8.74 7.70 -9.69
C VAL A 170 -9.12 9.01 -10.38
N THR A 171 -8.75 9.19 -11.65
CA THR A 171 -9.14 10.36 -12.44
C THR A 171 -10.51 10.21 -13.09
N THR A 172 -10.89 8.98 -13.49
CA THR A 172 -12.12 8.73 -14.27
C THR A 172 -13.28 8.15 -13.45
N GLY A 173 -13.01 7.52 -12.31
CA GLY A 173 -14.03 6.83 -11.53
C GLY A 173 -14.77 7.75 -10.56
N ASN A 174 -15.98 7.34 -10.15
CA ASN A 174 -16.71 8.03 -9.09
C ASN A 174 -16.02 7.97 -7.72
N VAL A 175 -16.62 8.66 -6.76
CA VAL A 175 -16.16 8.75 -5.35
C VAL A 175 -15.80 7.39 -4.74
N LYS A 176 -16.55 6.33 -5.03
CA LYS A 176 -16.29 4.99 -4.47
C LYS A 176 -15.06 4.34 -5.13
N VAL A 177 -14.90 4.51 -6.43
CA VAL A 177 -13.71 4.06 -7.16
C VAL A 177 -12.47 4.77 -6.63
N GLN A 178 -12.52 6.11 -6.51
CA GLN A 178 -11.42 6.92 -5.99
C GLN A 178 -11.02 6.49 -4.56
N TRP A 179 -12.01 6.31 -3.67
CA TRP A 179 -11.75 5.83 -2.32
C TRP A 179 -11.07 4.45 -2.32
N ASN A 180 -11.54 3.52 -3.17
CA ASN A 180 -10.92 2.20 -3.31
C ASN A 180 -9.51 2.29 -3.91
N VAL A 181 -9.22 3.24 -4.80
CA VAL A 181 -7.85 3.42 -5.31
C VAL A 181 -6.92 3.86 -4.18
N CYS A 182 -7.30 4.84 -3.36
CA CYS A 182 -6.48 5.23 -2.21
C CYS A 182 -6.18 4.04 -1.28
N HIS A 183 -7.18 3.19 -1.03
CA HIS A 183 -7.00 1.96 -0.26
C HIS A 183 -6.09 0.94 -0.96
N ALA A 184 -6.23 0.76 -2.28
CA ALA A 184 -5.37 -0.14 -3.07
C ALA A 184 -3.90 0.32 -3.07
N LEU A 185 -3.65 1.63 -3.13
CA LEU A 185 -2.32 2.21 -3.01
C LEU A 185 -1.72 2.00 -1.60
N SER A 186 -2.52 2.10 -0.54
CA SER A 186 -2.07 1.72 0.81
C SER A 186 -1.60 0.28 0.87
N ASN A 187 -2.34 -0.65 0.28
CA ASN A 187 -1.95 -2.06 0.22
C ASN A 187 -0.68 -2.28 -0.62
N LEU A 188 -0.54 -1.57 -1.75
CA LEU A 188 0.65 -1.63 -2.59
C LEU A 188 1.91 -1.20 -1.82
N PHE A 189 1.82 -0.12 -1.04
CA PHE A 189 2.92 0.37 -0.20
C PHE A 189 3.28 -0.58 0.96
N LEU A 190 2.37 -1.47 1.36
CA LEU A 190 2.62 -2.48 2.40
C LEU A 190 3.26 -3.76 1.84
N ASN A 191 3.52 -3.82 0.53
CA ASN A 191 4.17 -4.97 -0.07
C ASN A 191 5.68 -4.92 0.17
N GLU A 192 6.18 -5.78 1.08
CA GLU A 192 7.60 -5.85 1.45
C GLU A 192 8.53 -6.28 0.32
N THR A 193 7.99 -6.86 -0.76
CA THR A 193 8.79 -7.27 -1.93
C THR A 193 8.98 -6.13 -2.92
N LEU A 194 8.20 -5.06 -2.80
CA LEU A 194 8.25 -3.90 -3.67
C LEU A 194 9.17 -2.83 -3.10
N ARG A 195 10.13 -2.41 -3.91
CA ARG A 195 11.00 -1.26 -3.64
C ARG A 195 10.42 -0.02 -4.31
N VAL A 196 9.41 0.59 -3.69
CA VAL A 196 8.67 1.74 -4.25
C VAL A 196 9.60 2.88 -4.67
N GLN A 197 10.67 3.11 -3.92
CA GLN A 197 11.64 4.16 -4.18
C GLN A 197 12.44 3.99 -5.47
N ASP A 198 12.53 2.77 -6.00
CA ASP A 198 13.24 2.46 -7.24
C ASP A 198 12.30 2.57 -8.46
N MET A 199 11.02 2.91 -8.27
CA MET A 199 10.00 2.89 -9.33
C MET A 199 9.75 4.28 -9.93
N ASP A 200 9.84 4.39 -11.26
CA ASP A 200 9.62 5.65 -11.99
C ASP A 200 8.20 6.21 -11.84
N TRP A 201 7.20 5.36 -11.59
CA TRP A 201 5.81 5.77 -11.40
C TRP A 201 5.51 6.27 -9.99
N ALA A 202 6.40 6.04 -9.00
CA ALA A 202 6.13 6.38 -7.60
C ALA A 202 5.81 7.87 -7.39
N PRO A 203 6.52 8.84 -8.02
CA PRO A 203 6.19 10.25 -7.91
C PRO A 203 4.77 10.60 -8.35
N SER A 204 4.27 9.98 -9.42
CA SER A 204 2.90 10.19 -9.89
C SER A 204 1.87 9.69 -8.87
N VAL A 205 2.14 8.56 -8.21
CA VAL A 205 1.27 8.00 -7.16
C VAL A 205 1.24 8.90 -5.92
N PHE A 206 2.39 9.37 -5.44
CA PHE A 206 2.40 10.30 -4.30
C PHE A 206 1.73 11.64 -4.65
N SER A 207 1.95 12.14 -5.87
CA SER A 207 1.32 13.36 -6.37
C SER A 207 -0.20 13.26 -6.41
N VAL A 208 -0.76 12.14 -6.89
CA VAL A 208 -2.22 11.97 -6.94
C VAL A 208 -2.83 11.85 -5.55
N LEU A 209 -2.15 11.21 -4.60
CA LEU A 209 -2.59 11.15 -3.20
C LEU A 209 -2.60 12.54 -2.55
N LEU A 210 -1.57 13.35 -2.77
CA LEU A 210 -1.53 14.74 -2.30
C LEU A 210 -2.64 15.59 -2.95
N LEU A 211 -2.88 15.41 -4.25
CA LEU A 211 -3.95 16.10 -4.98
C LEU A 211 -5.33 15.76 -4.41
N LEU A 212 -5.61 14.47 -4.17
CA LEU A 212 -6.87 14.02 -3.57
C LEU A 212 -7.06 14.55 -2.15
N LEU A 213 -5.98 14.56 -1.35
CA LEU A 213 -6.02 15.10 0.01
C LEU A 213 -6.33 16.60 0.01
N ARG A 214 -5.78 17.36 -0.95
CA ARG A 214 -5.97 18.80 -1.08
C ARG A 214 -7.34 19.16 -1.67
N ASP A 215 -7.71 18.56 -2.80
CA ASP A 215 -8.75 19.10 -3.69
C ASP A 215 -10.06 18.30 -3.68
N SER A 216 -10.09 17.07 -3.13
CA SER A 216 -11.33 16.28 -3.12
C SER A 216 -12.39 16.92 -2.25
N SER A 217 -13.60 17.11 -2.78
CA SER A 217 -14.76 17.55 -1.99
C SER A 217 -15.27 16.47 -1.03
N ASN A 218 -14.81 15.22 -1.18
CA ASN A 218 -15.21 14.11 -0.33
C ASN A 218 -14.18 13.86 0.79
N PHE A 219 -14.58 14.17 2.03
CA PHE A 219 -13.72 13.96 3.21
C PHE A 219 -13.24 12.52 3.38
N LYS A 220 -14.01 11.50 3.00
CA LYS A 220 -13.56 10.10 3.14
C LYS A 220 -12.40 9.79 2.21
N ILE A 221 -12.43 10.34 0.99
CA ILE A 221 -11.31 10.24 0.05
C ILE A 221 -10.09 10.95 0.62
N ARG A 222 -10.26 12.18 1.14
CA ARG A 222 -9.16 12.93 1.78
C ARG A 222 -8.53 12.14 2.93
N ILE A 223 -9.37 11.62 3.84
CA ILE A 223 -8.92 10.79 4.97
C ILE A 223 -8.14 9.57 4.45
N GLN A 224 -8.66 8.85 3.47
CA GLN A 224 -7.99 7.66 2.94
C GLN A 224 -6.68 8.00 2.21
N ALA A 225 -6.62 9.12 1.49
CA ALA A 225 -5.41 9.58 0.83
C ALA A 225 -4.32 9.96 1.84
N ALA A 226 -4.67 10.69 2.91
CA ALA A 226 -3.76 10.97 4.02
C ALA A 226 -3.27 9.68 4.70
N ALA A 227 -4.17 8.73 4.95
CA ALA A 227 -3.79 7.43 5.51
C ALA A 227 -2.79 6.68 4.61
N ALA A 228 -3.01 6.68 3.29
CA ALA A 228 -2.08 6.07 2.33
C ALA A 228 -0.70 6.74 2.34
N LEU A 229 -0.62 8.07 2.47
CA LEU A 229 0.63 8.81 2.59
C LEU A 229 1.41 8.49 3.87
N ALA A 230 0.76 7.97 4.91
CA ALA A 230 1.42 7.55 6.16
C ALA A 230 1.93 6.11 6.14
N VAL A 231 1.70 5.36 5.06
CA VAL A 231 2.03 3.93 4.99
C VAL A 231 3.53 3.64 4.88
N PRO A 232 4.31 4.33 4.01
CA PRO A 232 5.74 4.04 3.89
C PRO A 232 6.45 4.27 5.24
N ALA A 233 7.28 3.30 5.65
CA ALA A 233 7.77 3.21 7.03
C ALA A 233 9.02 4.07 7.29
N SER A 234 9.78 4.39 6.24
CA SER A 234 11.01 5.17 6.27
C SER A 234 11.02 6.27 5.22
N ALA A 235 11.85 7.30 5.39
CA ALA A 235 12.02 8.35 4.39
C ALA A 235 12.50 7.79 3.03
N PHE A 236 13.24 6.68 3.06
CA PHE A 236 13.72 5.99 1.87
C PHE A 236 12.58 5.38 1.05
N ASP A 237 11.55 4.83 1.70
CA ASP A 237 10.41 4.18 1.02
C ASP A 237 9.56 5.15 0.19
N TYR A 238 9.66 6.46 0.45
CA TYR A 238 9.04 7.51 -0.37
C TYR A 238 9.87 7.88 -1.61
N GLY A 239 11.14 7.46 -1.66
CA GLY A 239 12.10 7.85 -2.70
C GLY A 239 12.21 9.37 -2.85
N ASN A 240 12.27 9.83 -4.11
CA ASN A 240 12.38 11.25 -4.45
C ASN A 240 11.15 12.08 -4.02
N SER A 241 10.03 11.43 -3.72
CA SER A 241 8.78 12.12 -3.35
C SER A 241 8.70 12.51 -1.89
N PHE A 242 9.66 12.10 -1.04
CA PHE A 242 9.59 12.42 0.40
C PHE A 242 9.48 13.93 0.66
N SER A 243 10.29 14.73 -0.04
CA SER A 243 10.28 16.19 0.10
C SER A 243 8.94 16.81 -0.30
N ASP A 244 8.33 16.32 -1.37
CA ASP A 244 7.05 16.82 -1.87
C ASP A 244 5.90 16.42 -0.95
N VAL A 245 5.95 15.20 -0.38
CA VAL A 245 4.98 14.72 0.61
C VAL A 245 5.01 15.58 1.87
N VAL A 246 6.20 15.85 2.43
CA VAL A 246 6.32 16.69 3.63
C VAL A 246 5.84 18.12 3.37
N GLN A 247 6.25 18.74 2.26
CA GLN A 247 5.82 20.09 1.91
C GLN A 247 4.32 20.18 1.62
N GLY A 248 3.77 19.19 0.89
CA GLY A 248 2.35 19.13 0.58
C GLY A 248 1.48 18.95 1.82
N LEU A 249 1.89 18.07 2.74
CA LEU A 249 1.19 17.88 4.01
C LEU A 249 1.28 19.11 4.91
N GLU A 250 2.44 19.76 4.98
CA GLU A 250 2.61 21.01 5.72
C GLU A 250 1.66 22.10 5.21
N HIS A 251 1.62 22.30 3.89
CA HIS A 251 0.73 23.28 3.27
C HIS A 251 -0.74 22.97 3.53
N ILE A 252 -1.16 21.70 3.41
CA ILE A 252 -2.54 21.27 3.68
C ILE A 252 -2.90 21.48 5.15
N LEU A 253 -1.99 21.16 6.07
CA LEU A 253 -2.19 21.30 7.50
C LEU A 253 -2.34 22.78 7.90
N GLU A 254 -1.49 23.66 7.37
CA GLU A 254 -1.54 25.11 7.61
C GLU A 254 -2.86 25.74 7.12
N ASN A 255 -3.43 25.20 6.02
CA ASN A 255 -4.65 25.73 5.40
C ASN A 255 -5.93 24.98 5.78
N LEU A 256 -5.86 23.90 6.57
CA LEU A 256 -7.00 23.03 6.89
C LEU A 256 -8.14 23.79 7.61
N GLY A 257 -7.80 24.86 8.33
CA GLY A 257 -8.74 25.76 8.99
C GLY A 257 -9.66 26.53 8.03
N SER A 258 -9.23 26.78 6.80
CA SER A 258 -9.89 27.70 5.86
C SER A 258 -11.05 27.10 5.07
N ASP A 259 -11.26 25.77 5.12
CA ASP A 259 -12.33 25.09 4.39
C ASP A 259 -13.72 25.59 4.87
N GLN A 260 -14.46 26.29 4.00
CA GLN A 260 -15.79 26.84 4.31
C GLN A 260 -16.80 25.72 4.63
N ILE A 261 -17.49 25.84 5.77
CA ILE A 261 -18.47 24.85 6.24
C ILE A 261 -19.83 25.14 5.60
N SER A 262 -20.39 24.18 4.87
CA SER A 262 -21.74 24.27 4.32
C SER A 262 -22.79 23.37 5.01
N ALA A 263 -22.40 22.40 5.85
CA ALA A 263 -23.35 21.51 6.55
C ALA A 263 -22.83 20.89 7.87
N PRO A 264 -23.68 20.64 8.89
CA PRO A 264 -23.27 20.06 10.19
C PRO A 264 -22.71 18.63 10.10
N SER A 265 -23.17 17.81 9.16
CA SER A 265 -22.66 16.43 8.95
C SER A 265 -21.20 16.40 8.49
N ASN A 266 -20.71 17.49 7.89
CA ASN A 266 -19.30 17.64 7.50
C ASN A 266 -18.38 17.87 8.70
N PHE A 267 -18.91 18.28 9.87
CA PHE A 267 -18.10 18.56 11.05
C PHE A 267 -17.39 17.31 11.57
N LYS A 268 -18.11 16.18 11.70
CA LYS A 268 -17.50 14.90 12.16
C LYS A 268 -16.38 14.44 11.22
N TYR A 269 -16.61 14.52 9.91
CA TYR A 269 -15.62 14.11 8.92
C TYR A 269 -14.44 15.07 8.82
N ARG A 270 -14.65 16.37 9.09
CA ARG A 270 -13.57 17.35 9.21
C ARG A 270 -12.67 17.03 10.41
N VAL A 271 -13.24 16.76 11.59
CA VAL A 271 -12.45 16.36 12.76
C VAL A 271 -11.68 15.06 12.49
N ALA A 272 -12.31 14.08 11.81
CA ALA A 272 -11.63 12.86 11.41
C ALA A 272 -10.48 13.12 10.42
N LEU A 273 -10.68 14.03 9.46
CA LEU A 273 -9.64 14.45 8.53
C LEU A 273 -8.47 15.14 9.24
N GLU A 274 -8.75 16.09 10.13
CA GLU A 274 -7.73 16.79 10.91
C GLU A 274 -6.90 15.82 11.75
N LYS A 275 -7.55 14.85 12.41
CA LYS A 275 -6.86 13.78 13.14
C LYS A 275 -5.97 12.96 12.22
N GLN A 276 -6.46 12.57 11.04
CA GLN A 276 -5.69 11.77 10.09
C GLN A 276 -4.51 12.55 9.48
N VAL A 277 -4.71 13.80 9.07
CA VAL A 277 -3.64 14.67 8.54
C VAL A 277 -2.60 14.95 9.62
N THR A 278 -3.03 15.19 10.86
CA THR A 278 -2.13 15.34 12.01
C THR A 278 -1.27 14.10 12.21
N ALA A 279 -1.88 12.90 12.26
CA ALA A 279 -1.14 11.65 12.40
C ALA A 279 -0.15 11.43 11.25
N THR A 280 -0.56 11.73 10.02
CA THR A 280 0.27 11.62 8.81
C THR A 280 1.43 12.60 8.87
N MET A 281 1.19 13.84 9.27
CA MET A 281 2.24 14.86 9.39
C MET A 281 3.24 14.51 10.49
N LEU A 282 2.78 14.06 11.66
CA LEU A 282 3.65 13.59 12.74
C LEU A 282 4.53 12.42 12.28
N HIS A 283 3.96 11.47 11.53
CA HIS A 283 4.71 10.35 10.96
C HIS A 283 5.85 10.83 10.06
N VAL A 284 5.55 11.63 9.02
CA VAL A 284 6.59 12.07 8.07
C VAL A 284 7.63 12.99 8.70
N LEU A 285 7.23 13.86 9.64
CA LEU A 285 8.18 14.67 10.42
C LEU A 285 9.08 13.79 11.29
N GLY A 286 8.55 12.71 11.87
CA GLY A 286 9.31 11.70 12.59
C GLY A 286 10.37 10.97 11.75
N LEU A 287 10.31 11.09 10.42
CA LEU A 287 11.29 10.54 9.49
C LEU A 287 12.25 11.60 8.92
N ALA A 288 11.96 12.89 9.09
CA ALA A 288 12.69 14.00 8.45
C ALA A 288 14.18 14.11 8.79
N SER A 289 14.61 13.63 9.96
CA SER A 289 16.03 13.58 10.35
C SER A 289 16.84 12.56 9.53
N SER A 290 16.19 11.49 9.06
CA SER A 290 16.85 10.38 8.36
C SER A 290 17.14 10.64 6.88
N THR A 291 16.63 11.73 6.30
CA THR A 291 16.91 12.10 4.91
C THR A 291 18.10 13.05 4.81
N ASP A 292 18.87 12.94 3.73
CA ASP A 292 19.96 13.86 3.39
C ASP A 292 19.53 15.02 2.48
N HIS A 293 18.23 15.16 2.21
CA HIS A 293 17.70 16.20 1.33
C HIS A 293 17.80 17.61 1.97
N HIS A 294 18.91 18.31 1.73
CA HIS A 294 19.19 19.64 2.29
C HIS A 294 18.09 20.69 2.04
N PRO A 295 17.48 20.81 0.83
CA PRO A 295 16.41 21.77 0.60
C PRO A 295 15.16 21.51 1.46
N LEU A 296 14.89 20.25 1.81
CA LEU A 296 13.79 19.92 2.73
C LEU A 296 14.13 20.39 4.15
N LYS A 297 15.37 20.17 4.60
CA LYS A 297 15.83 20.67 5.91
C LYS A 297 15.75 22.20 5.99
N ASP A 298 16.10 22.91 4.90
CA ASP A 298 15.90 24.36 4.76
C ASP A 298 14.44 24.76 4.91
N PHE A 299 13.56 24.06 4.20
CA PHE A 299 12.12 24.30 4.24
C PHE A 299 11.58 24.14 5.67
N LEU A 300 11.97 23.07 6.38
CA LEU A 300 11.54 22.82 7.76
C LEU A 300 12.03 23.91 8.72
N VAL A 301 13.26 24.42 8.54
CA VAL A 301 13.75 25.58 9.31
C VAL A 301 12.87 26.81 9.06
N LYS A 302 12.50 27.10 7.80
CA LYS A 302 11.63 28.22 7.45
C LYS A 302 10.23 28.08 8.06
N LYS A 303 9.70 26.85 8.12
CA LYS A 303 8.39 26.52 8.70
C LYS A 303 8.41 26.31 10.22
N ALA A 304 9.56 26.43 10.88
CA ALA A 304 9.68 26.25 12.32
C ALA A 304 8.72 27.09 13.17
N PRO A 305 8.40 28.37 12.85
CA PRO A 305 7.44 29.15 13.63
C PRO A 305 6.03 28.54 13.63
N PHE A 306 5.54 28.13 12.47
CA PHE A 306 4.24 27.46 12.33
C PHE A 306 4.23 26.12 13.07
N LEU A 307 5.27 25.30 12.86
CA LEU A 307 5.39 24.00 13.52
C LEU A 307 5.45 24.15 15.05
N GLU A 308 6.17 25.15 15.57
CA GLU A 308 6.23 25.44 17.00
C GLU A 308 4.83 25.72 17.59
N GLU A 309 4.04 26.56 16.93
CA GLU A 309 2.67 26.87 17.34
C GLU A 309 1.75 25.64 17.26
N TRP A 310 1.82 24.92 16.13
CA TRP A 310 1.04 23.70 15.92
C TRP A 310 1.31 22.64 17.00
N PHE A 311 2.58 22.37 17.30
CA PHE A 311 2.94 21.42 18.36
C PHE A 311 2.52 21.90 19.75
N LYS A 312 2.57 23.20 20.07
CA LYS A 312 2.02 23.72 21.34
C LYS A 312 0.52 23.41 21.48
N GLY A 313 -0.24 23.60 20.40
CA GLY A 313 -1.67 23.22 20.35
C GLY A 313 -1.88 21.72 20.58
N LEU A 314 -1.08 20.88 19.92
CA LEU A 314 -1.14 19.42 20.09
C LEU A 314 -0.81 18.98 21.52
N CYS A 315 0.23 19.55 22.14
CA CYS A 315 0.60 19.25 23.52
C CYS A 315 -0.53 19.66 24.47
N SER A 316 -1.08 20.86 24.30
CA SER A 316 -2.14 21.38 25.17
C SER A 316 -3.42 20.53 25.10
N SER A 317 -3.78 20.05 23.90
CA SER A 317 -4.92 19.14 23.72
C SER A 317 -4.67 17.73 24.30
N SER A 318 -3.44 17.22 24.21
CA SER A 318 -3.08 15.90 24.74
C SER A 318 -3.00 15.85 26.26
N LEU A 319 -2.69 16.97 26.94
CA LEU A 319 -2.67 17.06 28.40
C LEU A 319 -4.07 17.24 29.01
N GLY A 320 -5.05 17.77 28.26
CA GLY A 320 -6.43 17.94 28.75
C GLY A 320 -7.27 16.65 28.77
N GLU A 321 -6.95 15.69 27.90
CA GLU A 321 -7.70 14.42 27.74
C GLU A 321 -7.50 13.43 28.91
N THR A 322 -6.48 13.60 29.75
CA THR A 322 -6.16 12.67 30.87
C THR A 322 -7.04 12.82 32.11
N SER A 323 -7.95 13.80 32.15
CA SER A 323 -8.75 14.11 33.35
C SER A 323 -10.10 13.37 33.43
N SER A 324 -10.53 12.65 32.38
CA SER A 324 -11.86 12.04 32.37
C SER A 324 -12.06 10.89 31.36
N GLN A 325 -11.38 9.74 31.48
CA GLN A 325 -11.88 8.44 30.97
C GLN A 325 -10.99 7.23 31.34
N SER A 326 -11.62 6.05 31.33
CA SER A 326 -11.16 4.76 31.89
C SER A 326 -9.92 4.12 31.25
N GLU A 327 -9.43 3.05 31.90
CA GLU A 327 -8.19 2.29 31.65
C GLU A 327 -7.93 1.83 30.19
N ALA A 328 -8.92 1.83 29.28
CA ALA A 328 -8.72 1.55 27.86
C ALA A 328 -8.22 2.78 27.04
N GLY A 329 -8.36 3.99 27.59
CA GLY A 329 -7.93 5.24 26.96
C GLY A 329 -6.44 5.58 27.14
N SER A 330 -5.73 4.91 28.06
CA SER A 330 -4.30 5.19 28.32
C SER A 330 -3.43 4.83 27.11
N SER A 331 -3.62 3.65 26.52
CA SER A 331 -2.78 3.16 25.42
C SER A 331 -2.80 4.05 24.17
N ILE A 332 -3.94 4.67 23.86
CA ILE A 332 -4.09 5.56 22.70
C ILE A 332 -3.45 6.92 22.97
N GLY A 333 -3.61 7.44 24.20
CA GLY A 333 -2.94 8.66 24.65
C GLY A 333 -1.41 8.51 24.60
N ASP A 334 -0.91 7.35 25.05
CA ASP A 334 0.52 7.03 25.07
C ASP A 334 1.10 6.92 23.64
N GLN A 335 0.37 6.31 22.71
CA GLN A 335 0.78 6.24 21.30
C GLN A 335 0.84 7.62 20.63
N LYS A 336 -0.15 8.49 20.90
CA LYS A 336 -0.17 9.87 20.39
C LYS A 336 1.02 10.68 20.93
N LYS A 337 1.30 10.60 22.23
CA LYS A 337 2.47 11.24 22.85
C LYS A 337 3.78 10.74 22.22
N LEU A 338 3.90 9.44 21.97
CA LEU A 338 5.08 8.86 21.32
C LEU A 338 5.29 9.41 19.91
N MET A 339 4.23 9.52 19.10
CA MET A 339 4.31 10.10 17.76
C MET A 339 4.75 11.57 17.80
N ILE A 340 4.19 12.37 18.72
CA ILE A 340 4.57 13.78 18.89
C ILE A 340 6.05 13.90 19.31
N SER A 341 6.47 13.12 20.30
CA SER A 341 7.85 13.09 20.79
C SER A 341 8.83 12.71 19.68
N LYS A 342 8.52 11.67 18.90
CA LYS A 342 9.35 11.24 17.75
C LYS A 342 9.48 12.34 16.70
N ALA A 343 8.38 13.02 16.35
CA ALA A 343 8.39 14.10 15.38
C ALA A 343 9.24 15.30 15.86
N ILE A 344 9.08 15.71 17.11
CA ILE A 344 9.87 16.81 17.70
C ILE A 344 11.35 16.44 17.75
N GLN A 345 11.69 15.23 18.18
CA GLN A 345 13.08 14.79 18.25
C GLN A 345 13.75 14.74 16.88
N SER A 346 13.02 14.29 15.86
CA SER A 346 13.48 14.32 14.47
C SER A 346 13.74 15.77 13.99
N LEU A 347 12.84 16.70 14.29
CA LEU A 347 13.02 18.12 13.95
C LEU A 347 14.19 18.78 14.69
N ILE A 348 14.40 18.45 15.97
CA ILE A 348 15.57 18.93 16.73
C ILE A 348 16.86 18.56 16.01
N GLN A 349 16.99 17.30 15.56
CA GLN A 349 18.17 16.85 14.82
C GLN A 349 18.32 17.60 13.48
N VAL A 350 17.22 17.82 12.76
CA VAL A 350 17.23 18.64 11.52
C VAL A 350 17.78 20.05 11.81
N TYR A 351 17.30 20.70 12.88
CA TYR A 351 17.74 22.06 13.23
C TYR A 351 19.18 22.12 13.76
N GLU A 352 19.64 21.07 14.45
CA GLU A 352 21.03 20.92 14.89
C GLU A 352 21.97 20.78 13.69
N ILE A 353 21.64 19.92 12.71
CA ILE A 353 22.39 19.77 11.46
C ILE A 353 22.49 21.11 10.70
N ARG A 354 21.46 21.95 10.80
CA ARG A 354 21.42 23.27 10.16
C ARG A 354 21.97 24.40 11.02
N ASN A 355 22.52 24.11 12.19
CA ASN A 355 23.11 25.08 13.13
C ASN A 355 22.14 26.18 13.63
N HIS A 356 20.84 25.92 13.67
CA HIS A 356 19.84 26.88 14.17
C HIS A 356 19.57 26.72 15.68
N GLN A 357 20.57 27.05 16.50
CA GLN A 357 20.51 26.88 17.97
C GLN A 357 19.29 27.52 18.66
N PRO A 358 18.82 28.73 18.29
CA PRO A 358 17.62 29.29 18.91
C PRO A 358 16.36 28.43 18.70
N ILE A 359 16.21 27.84 17.51
CA ILE A 359 15.07 26.97 17.18
C ILE A 359 15.19 25.64 17.94
N VAL A 360 16.39 25.06 17.98
CA VAL A 360 16.70 23.84 18.75
C VAL A 360 16.28 24.00 20.22
N GLN A 361 16.64 25.10 20.87
CA GLN A 361 16.30 25.32 22.28
C GLN A 361 14.78 25.41 22.51
N LYS A 362 14.03 26.02 21.59
CA LYS A 362 12.58 26.07 21.67
C LYS A 362 11.94 24.69 21.54
N PHE A 363 12.37 23.89 20.58
CA PHE A 363 11.84 22.53 20.38
C PHE A 363 12.26 21.57 21.50
N LYS A 364 13.46 21.72 22.09
CA LYS A 364 13.86 20.98 23.30
C LYS A 364 12.94 21.28 24.48
N LYS A 365 12.58 22.55 24.71
CA LYS A 365 11.60 22.93 25.74
C LYS A 365 10.24 22.27 25.50
N LEU A 366 9.80 22.23 24.24
CA LEU A 366 8.55 21.58 23.84
C LEU A 366 8.59 20.07 24.08
N SER A 367 9.69 19.41 23.73
CA SER A 367 9.89 17.98 24.01
C SER A 367 9.78 17.67 25.50
N ASN A 368 10.40 18.49 26.35
CA ASN A 368 10.35 18.31 27.80
C ASN A 368 8.93 18.49 28.38
N SER A 369 8.09 19.33 27.75
CA SER A 369 6.71 19.54 28.18
C SER A 369 5.77 18.35 27.91
N ILE A 370 6.19 17.38 27.11
CA ILE A 370 5.41 16.16 26.79
C ILE A 370 5.81 14.99 27.69
N GLN A 371 7.04 14.99 28.20
CA GLN A 371 7.58 13.96 29.10
C GLN A 371 7.15 14.14 30.55
N LEU A 372 6.64 15.33 30.90
CA LEU A 372 5.92 15.65 32.13
C LEU A 372 4.43 15.36 31.94
#